data_AF-A0A1F9PZQ9-F1
#
_entry.id   AF-A0A1F9PZQ9-F1
#
_cell.length_a   1.000
_cell.length_b   1.000
_cell.length_c   1.000
_cell.angle_alpha   90.00
_cell.angle_beta   90.00
_cell.angle_gamma   90.00
#
_symmetry.space_group_name_H-M   'P 1'
#
loop_
_entity.id
_entity.type
_entity.pdbx_description
1 polymer ?
#
loop_
_entity_poly.entity_id
_entity_poly.type
_entity_poly.pdbx_seq_one_letter_code
_entity_poly.pdbx_strand_id
1 'polypeptide(L)'
;MEWFQIALEYLKVLLTVQVITGVIAIVFFKMFREEIKELIKRTAKIKLPGGGELSTPQLKNLKDEKPINDNASPEPQSSDLQVNIQEDDIEALKSLYNAERARAYFWEYCYLNYYLVPTTQQTLAWFSECTAPLSLSLYDTFMTRTAADPKERKAILDALEKHYLISIENNLITVTPKGHEYITWSGISSTPLFSNA
;
A
#
# COMPACT_ATOMS: atom_id res chain seq x y z
N MET A 1 32.24 -33.10 53.65
CA MET A 1 31.44 -33.57 52.49
C MET A 1 30.12 -32.80 52.36
N GLU A 2 29.44 -32.42 53.45
CA GLU A 2 28.15 -31.70 53.41
C GLU A 2 28.24 -30.28 52.81
N TRP A 3 29.31 -29.54 53.08
CA TRP A 3 29.51 -28.18 52.54
C TRP A 3 29.55 -28.12 51.01
N PHE A 4 30.06 -29.16 50.35
CA PHE A 4 30.11 -29.24 48.90
C PHE A 4 28.72 -29.51 48.29
N GLN A 5 27.88 -30.27 48.98
CA GLN A 5 26.50 -30.52 48.58
C GLN A 5 25.67 -29.23 48.68
N ILE A 6 25.84 -28.47 49.77
CA ILE A 6 25.19 -27.17 49.96
C ILE A 6 25.61 -26.20 48.84
N ALA A 7 26.92 -26.11 48.53
CA ALA A 7 27.40 -25.26 47.46
C ALA A 7 26.83 -25.63 46.07
N LEU A 8 26.73 -26.93 45.78
CA LEU A 8 26.11 -27.43 44.54
C LEU A 8 24.61 -27.15 44.46
N GLU A 9 23.92 -27.17 45.59
CA GLU A 9 22.49 -26.89 45.65
C GLU A 9 22.21 -25.41 45.37
N TYR A 10 22.99 -24.49 45.94
CA TYR A 10 22.93 -23.08 45.58
C TYR A 10 23.31 -22.81 44.12
N LEU A 11 24.32 -23.50 43.59
CA LEU A 11 24.70 -23.37 42.18
C LEU A 11 23.57 -23.83 41.25
N LYS A 12 22.86 -24.92 41.60
CA LYS A 12 21.69 -25.38 40.85
C LYS A 12 20.56 -24.37 40.87
N VAL A 13 20.28 -23.74 42.01
CA VAL A 13 19.27 -22.67 42.11
C VAL A 13 19.67 -21.48 41.24
N LEU A 14 20.95 -21.09 41.26
CA LEU A 14 21.47 -19.97 40.46
C LEU A 14 21.45 -20.27 38.94
N LEU A 15 21.65 -21.53 38.55
CA LEU A 15 21.52 -22.00 37.16
C LEU A 15 20.09 -22.38 36.74
N THR A 16 19.08 -22.19 37.59
CA THR A 16 17.71 -22.45 37.15
C THR A 16 17.34 -21.51 36.01
N VAL A 17 16.55 -22.04 35.07
CA VAL A 17 16.07 -21.29 33.89
C VAL A 17 15.44 -19.97 34.29
N GLN A 18 14.66 -19.93 35.39
CA GLN A 18 14.00 -18.73 35.87
C GLN A 18 14.98 -17.63 36.28
N VAL A 19 16.07 -17.97 36.99
CA VAL A 19 17.09 -17.01 37.41
C VAL A 19 17.86 -16.49 36.20
N ILE A 20 18.27 -17.38 35.29
CA ILE A 20 18.98 -17.00 34.06
C ILE A 20 18.11 -16.09 33.19
N THR A 21 16.84 -16.45 32.95
CA THR A 21 15.90 -15.62 32.18
C THR A 21 15.67 -14.26 32.85
N GLY A 22 15.57 -14.22 34.17
CA GLY A 22 15.44 -12.96 34.92
C GLY A 22 16.65 -12.05 34.73
N VAL A 23 17.87 -12.59 34.83
CA VAL A 23 19.11 -11.81 34.59
C VAL A 23 19.17 -11.30 33.15
N ILE A 24 18.87 -12.16 32.17
CA ILE A 24 18.84 -11.78 30.75
C ILE A 24 17.82 -10.66 30.50
N ALA A 25 16.61 -10.78 31.05
CA ALA A 25 15.57 -9.76 30.91
C ALA A 25 16.01 -8.42 31.52
N ILE A 26 16.62 -8.42 32.70
CA ILE A 26 17.13 -7.19 33.34
C ILE A 26 18.22 -6.53 32.47
N VAL A 27 19.15 -7.32 31.93
CA VAL A 27 20.18 -6.81 31.02
C VAL A 27 19.57 -6.23 29.74
N PHE A 28 18.61 -6.95 29.14
CA PHE A 28 17.87 -6.49 27.96
C PHE A 28 17.16 -5.16 28.22
N PHE A 29 16.39 -5.04 29.31
CA PHE A 29 15.72 -3.79 29.67
C PHE A 29 16.69 -2.63 29.95
N LYS A 30 17.88 -2.92 30.50
CA LYS A 30 18.92 -1.90 30.67
C LYS A 30 19.50 -1.43 29.32
N MET A 31 19.77 -2.36 28.40
CA MET A 31 20.37 -2.04 27.11
C MET A 31 19.40 -1.30 26.19
N PHE A 32 18.12 -1.70 26.20
CA PHE A 32 17.07 -1.14 25.34
C PHE A 32 16.20 -0.10 26.04
N ARG A 33 16.65 0.46 27.17
CA ARG A 33 15.84 1.41 27.97
C ARG A 33 15.40 2.63 27.17
N GLU A 34 16.27 3.22 26.38
CA GLU A 34 15.94 4.42 25.60
C GLU A 34 15.00 4.09 24.42
N GLU A 35 15.24 2.98 23.71
CA GLU A 35 14.35 2.52 22.64
C GLU A 35 12.94 2.19 23.15
N ILE A 36 12.83 1.47 24.27
CA ILE A 36 11.55 1.15 24.92
C ILE A 36 10.83 2.44 25.36
N LYS A 37 11.57 3.42 25.87
CA LYS A 37 11.01 4.73 26.27
C LYS A 37 10.51 5.52 25.06
N GLU A 38 11.19 5.46 23.93
CA GLU A 38 10.71 6.05 22.67
C GLU A 38 9.46 5.34 22.13
N LEU A 39 9.46 4.01 22.16
CA LEU A 39 8.31 3.17 21.79
C LEU A 39 7.09 3.46 22.67
N ILE A 40 7.27 3.50 24.00
CA ILE A 40 6.17 3.83 24.93
C ILE A 40 5.65 5.24 24.69
N LYS A 41 6.53 6.24 24.46
CA LYS A 41 6.11 7.60 24.11
C LYS A 41 5.30 7.64 22.81
N ARG A 42 5.66 6.81 21.83
CA ARG A 42 4.97 6.71 20.54
C ARG A 42 3.62 6.00 20.65
N THR A 43 3.55 4.92 21.42
CA THR A 43 2.35 4.09 21.57
C THR A 43 1.35 4.66 22.58
N ALA A 44 1.81 5.39 23.61
CA ALA A 44 0.93 6.07 24.59
C ALA A 44 0.01 7.15 23.97
N LYS A 45 0.25 7.53 22.72
CA LYS A 45 -0.64 8.40 21.94
C LYS A 45 -1.80 7.68 21.25
N ILE A 46 -1.87 6.36 21.33
CA ILE A 46 -2.96 5.58 20.73
C ILE A 46 -3.99 5.30 21.83
N LYS A 47 -4.83 6.29 22.11
CA LYS A 47 -6.10 6.08 22.81
C LYS A 47 -7.22 6.20 21.80
N LEU A 48 -7.76 5.06 21.37
CA LEU A 48 -9.14 4.96 20.89
C LEU A 48 -9.75 3.68 21.46
N PRO A 49 -10.79 3.84 22.28
CA PRO A 49 -12.12 3.46 21.80
C PRO A 49 -13.11 4.62 22.05
N GLY A 50 -13.69 5.19 20.98
CA GLY A 50 -14.77 6.19 21.11
C GLY A 50 -14.65 7.52 20.33
N GLY A 51 -13.78 7.66 19.32
CA GLY A 51 -13.84 8.78 18.36
C GLY A 51 -12.94 9.99 18.68
N GLY A 52 -11.65 9.87 18.37
CA GLY A 52 -10.63 10.89 18.62
C GLY A 52 -9.33 10.62 17.85
N GLU A 53 -9.19 11.36 16.75
CA GLU A 53 -8.15 11.52 15.73
C GLU A 53 -6.84 10.69 15.78
N LEU A 54 -6.71 9.90 14.71
CA LEU A 54 -5.50 9.24 14.21
C LEU A 54 -4.50 10.30 13.71
N SER A 55 -3.63 10.80 14.60
CA SER A 55 -2.51 11.63 14.19
C SER A 55 -1.35 10.74 13.71
N THR A 56 -1.35 10.44 12.42
CA THR A 56 -0.13 10.01 11.72
C THR A 56 0.96 11.09 11.90
N PRO A 57 2.24 10.72 11.99
CA PRO A 57 3.35 11.68 12.07
C PRO A 57 3.41 12.67 10.89
N GLN A 58 2.67 12.43 9.80
CA GLN A 58 2.55 13.34 8.66
C GLN A 58 1.64 14.54 8.95
N LEU A 59 0.66 14.43 9.85
CA LEU A 59 -0.29 15.53 10.11
C LEU A 59 0.31 16.67 10.94
N LYS A 60 1.38 16.38 11.70
CA LYS A 60 2.00 17.41 12.56
C LYS A 60 2.85 18.42 11.79
N ASN A 61 3.35 18.06 10.61
CA ASN A 61 4.01 19.02 9.72
C ASN A 61 3.01 19.83 8.88
N LEU A 62 1.76 19.37 8.73
CA LEU A 62 0.72 20.07 7.99
C LEU A 62 0.02 21.20 8.76
N LYS A 63 0.12 21.24 10.10
CA LYS A 63 -0.55 22.26 10.92
C LYS A 63 0.24 23.55 11.12
N ASP A 64 1.55 23.55 10.83
CA ASP A 64 2.42 24.73 10.97
C ASP A 64 2.84 25.35 9.62
N GLU A 65 2.42 24.78 8.48
CA GLU A 65 2.56 25.43 7.19
C GLU A 65 1.39 26.40 6.95
N LYS A 66 1.73 27.69 6.83
CA LYS A 66 0.87 28.69 6.17
C LYS A 66 0.34 28.10 4.86
N PRO A 67 -0.89 28.46 4.42
CA PRO A 67 -1.41 27.99 3.14
C PRO A 67 -0.48 28.47 2.03
N ILE A 68 0.37 27.58 1.56
CA ILE A 68 1.10 27.75 0.31
C ILE A 68 0.04 27.58 -0.77
N ASN A 69 -0.43 28.71 -1.28
CA ASN A 69 -1.16 28.76 -2.54
C ASN A 69 -0.18 28.43 -3.66
N ASP A 70 0.15 27.16 -3.86
CA ASP A 70 0.91 26.71 -5.01
C ASP A 70 0.27 25.46 -5.61
N ASN A 71 -0.50 25.69 -6.68
CA ASN A 71 -0.72 24.71 -7.75
C ASN A 71 0.57 24.45 -8.55
N ALA A 72 1.74 24.61 -7.95
CA ALA A 72 3.00 24.29 -8.58
C ALA A 72 3.45 22.93 -8.05
N SER A 73 3.14 21.88 -8.81
CA SER A 73 4.12 20.80 -8.94
C SER A 73 5.47 21.47 -9.14
N PRO A 74 6.53 21.17 -8.37
CA PRO A 74 7.83 21.78 -8.59
C PRO A 74 8.19 21.56 -10.06
N GLU A 75 8.13 22.64 -10.85
CA GLU A 75 8.58 22.59 -12.22
C GLU A 75 10.03 22.13 -12.15
N PRO A 76 10.42 21.10 -12.92
CA PRO A 76 11.82 20.75 -13.01
C PRO A 76 12.55 22.02 -13.41
N GLN A 77 13.44 22.51 -12.54
CA GLN A 77 14.27 23.66 -12.86
C GLN A 77 15.14 23.23 -14.04
N SER A 78 14.70 23.61 -15.25
CA SER A 78 15.48 23.49 -16.46
C SER A 78 16.57 24.54 -16.37
N SER A 79 17.56 24.30 -15.52
CA SER A 79 18.85 24.95 -15.65
C SER A 79 19.32 24.67 -17.07
N ASP A 80 19.63 25.73 -17.82
CA ASP A 80 20.13 25.73 -19.20
C ASP A 80 21.29 24.74 -19.37
N LEU A 81 20.93 23.48 -19.58
CA LEU A 81 21.84 22.43 -19.95
C LEU A 81 22.05 22.62 -21.45
N GLN A 82 23.10 23.34 -21.83
CA GLN A 82 23.60 23.32 -23.21
C GLN A 82 24.17 21.92 -23.48
N VAL A 83 23.28 20.97 -23.79
CA VAL A 83 23.69 19.59 -23.98
C VAL A 83 24.07 19.40 -25.43
N ASN A 84 25.38 19.46 -25.69
CA ASN A 84 25.95 18.84 -26.88
C ASN A 84 26.00 17.32 -26.63
N ILE A 85 24.84 16.66 -26.74
CA ILE A 85 24.70 15.21 -26.50
C ILE A 85 25.30 14.48 -27.68
N GLN A 86 26.33 13.67 -27.44
CA GLN A 86 26.86 12.75 -28.44
C GLN A 86 25.82 11.65 -28.72
N GLU A 87 25.68 11.15 -29.95
CA GLU A 87 24.61 10.19 -30.31
C GLU A 87 24.55 8.95 -29.38
N ASP A 88 25.70 8.49 -28.88
CA ASP A 88 25.80 7.38 -27.93
C ASP A 88 25.17 7.69 -26.55
N ASP A 89 25.24 8.95 -26.09
CA ASP A 89 24.64 9.39 -24.83
C ASP A 89 23.11 9.47 -24.92
N ILE A 90 22.55 9.66 -26.13
CA ILE A 90 21.09 9.68 -26.35
C ILE A 90 20.51 8.29 -26.12
N GLU A 91 21.17 7.24 -26.59
CA GLU A 91 20.70 5.86 -26.40
C GLU A 91 20.77 5.45 -24.93
N ALA A 92 21.87 5.79 -24.25
CA ALA A 92 22.00 5.59 -22.81
C ALA A 92 20.90 6.32 -22.03
N LEU A 93 20.60 7.58 -22.37
CA LEU A 93 19.55 8.36 -21.72
C LEU A 93 18.15 7.79 -21.98
N LYS A 94 17.86 7.34 -23.20
CA LYS A 94 16.60 6.66 -23.53
C LYS A 94 16.43 5.38 -22.71
N SER A 95 17.51 4.60 -22.57
CA SER A 95 17.49 3.37 -21.77
C SER A 95 17.18 3.66 -20.30
N LEU A 96 17.81 4.70 -19.73
CA LEU A 96 17.60 5.14 -18.36
C LEU A 96 16.18 5.65 -18.14
N TYR A 97 15.68 6.49 -19.05
CA TYR A 97 14.32 7.00 -19.00
C TYR A 97 13.28 5.87 -19.05
N ASN A 98 13.47 4.90 -19.94
CA ASN A 98 12.58 3.74 -20.04
C ASN A 98 12.64 2.88 -18.77
N ALA A 99 13.81 2.70 -18.18
CA ALA A 99 13.97 1.96 -16.92
C ALA A 99 13.24 2.64 -15.75
N GLU A 100 13.38 3.96 -15.60
CA GLU A 100 12.66 4.72 -14.57
C GLU A 100 11.15 4.75 -14.82
N ARG A 101 10.72 4.86 -16.08
CA ARG A 101 9.31 4.75 -16.45
C ARG A 101 8.73 3.37 -16.08
N ALA A 102 9.45 2.29 -16.38
CA ALA A 102 9.03 0.93 -16.01
C ALA A 102 8.95 0.75 -14.49
N ARG A 103 9.89 1.33 -13.75
CA ARG A 103 9.88 1.34 -12.28
C ARG A 103 8.68 2.10 -11.73
N ALA A 104 8.33 3.24 -12.31
CA ALA A 104 7.15 4.01 -11.91
C ALA A 104 5.86 3.21 -12.13
N TYR A 105 5.70 2.57 -13.28
CA TYR A 105 4.54 1.71 -13.56
C TYR A 105 4.46 0.53 -12.59
N PHE A 106 5.58 -0.11 -12.27
CA PHE A 106 5.60 -1.20 -11.29
C PHE A 106 5.03 -0.76 -9.93
N TRP A 107 5.50 0.38 -9.41
CA TRP A 107 5.00 0.90 -8.13
C TRP A 107 3.56 1.37 -8.20
N GLU A 108 3.13 1.94 -9.32
CA GLU A 108 1.74 2.28 -9.56
C GLU A 108 0.85 1.03 -9.49
N TYR A 109 1.24 -0.06 -10.15
CA TYR A 109 0.48 -1.30 -10.13
C TYR A 109 0.48 -1.98 -8.75
N CYS A 110 1.59 -1.94 -8.02
CA CYS A 110 1.62 -2.35 -6.61
C CYS A 110 0.65 -1.52 -5.75
N TYR A 111 0.62 -0.20 -5.95
CA TYR A 111 -0.30 0.68 -5.26
C TYR A 111 -1.76 0.35 -5.60
N LEU A 112 -2.08 0.19 -6.88
CA LEU A 112 -3.44 -0.17 -7.32
C LEU A 112 -3.88 -1.51 -6.74
N ASN A 113 -3.00 -2.51 -6.70
CA ASN A 113 -3.31 -3.81 -6.13
C ASN A 113 -3.59 -3.75 -4.62
N TYR A 114 -2.93 -2.84 -3.90
CA TYR A 114 -3.20 -2.61 -2.49
C TYR A 114 -4.44 -1.75 -2.25
N TYR A 115 -4.68 -0.76 -3.10
CA TYR A 115 -5.76 0.22 -2.97
C TYR A 115 -7.13 -0.32 -3.40
N LEU A 116 -7.17 -1.08 -4.50
CA LEU A 116 -8.41 -1.62 -5.06
C LEU A 116 -8.86 -2.84 -4.24
N VAL A 117 -10.09 -2.80 -3.76
CA VAL A 117 -10.74 -3.92 -3.05
C VAL A 117 -10.94 -5.10 -4.03
N PRO A 118 -10.90 -6.38 -3.59
CA PRO A 118 -11.03 -7.53 -4.48
C PRO A 118 -12.23 -7.50 -5.44
N THR A 119 -13.38 -7.01 -4.98
CA THR A 119 -14.59 -6.84 -5.81
C THR A 119 -14.38 -5.85 -6.95
N THR A 120 -13.61 -4.78 -6.72
CA THR A 120 -13.25 -3.79 -7.75
C THR A 120 -12.32 -4.38 -8.79
N GLN A 121 -11.32 -5.16 -8.34
CA GLN A 121 -10.38 -5.84 -9.23
C GLN A 121 -11.10 -6.90 -10.11
N GLN A 122 -12.02 -7.67 -9.53
CA GLN A 122 -12.83 -8.65 -10.26
C GLN A 122 -13.79 -7.98 -11.25
N THR A 123 -14.35 -6.83 -10.89
CA THR A 123 -15.18 -6.04 -11.81
C THR A 123 -14.39 -5.63 -13.04
N LEU A 124 -13.16 -5.15 -12.86
CA LEU A 124 -12.27 -4.79 -13.95
C LEU A 124 -11.88 -6.01 -14.80
N ALA A 125 -11.60 -7.15 -14.17
CA ALA A 125 -11.35 -8.41 -14.89
C ALA A 125 -12.56 -8.81 -15.75
N TRP A 126 -13.78 -8.76 -15.21
CA TRP A 126 -15.01 -9.03 -15.95
C TRP A 126 -15.21 -8.08 -17.15
N PHE A 127 -14.94 -6.79 -16.96
CA PHE A 127 -14.99 -5.83 -18.08
C PHE A 127 -14.03 -6.19 -19.21
N SER A 128 -12.84 -6.71 -18.89
CA SER A 128 -11.85 -7.07 -19.91
C SER A 128 -12.21 -8.31 -20.74
N GLU A 129 -13.10 -9.16 -20.23
CA GLU A 129 -13.61 -10.33 -20.96
C GLU A 129 -14.73 -9.96 -21.93
N CYS A 130 -15.35 -8.80 -21.73
CA CYS A 130 -16.40 -8.31 -22.61
C CYS A 130 -15.78 -7.74 -23.88
N THR A 131 -16.11 -8.33 -25.04
CA THR A 131 -15.61 -7.89 -26.35
C THR A 131 -16.25 -6.59 -26.85
N ALA A 132 -17.37 -6.19 -26.25
CA ALA A 132 -18.11 -4.99 -26.60
C ALA A 132 -18.25 -4.04 -25.39
N PRO A 133 -18.32 -2.72 -25.61
CA PRO A 133 -18.58 -1.75 -24.54
C PRO A 133 -19.88 -2.06 -23.79
N LEU A 134 -19.83 -1.99 -22.47
CA LEU A 134 -20.96 -2.34 -21.59
C LEU A 134 -21.74 -1.09 -21.20
N SER A 135 -23.08 -1.18 -21.14
CA SER A 135 -23.87 -0.07 -20.59
C SER A 135 -23.85 -0.03 -19.06
N LEU A 136 -23.98 1.16 -18.46
CA LEU A 136 -24.09 1.30 -17.00
C LEU A 136 -25.25 0.47 -16.42
N SER A 137 -26.37 0.37 -17.15
CA SER A 137 -27.54 -0.40 -16.72
C SER A 137 -27.26 -1.91 -16.66
N LEU A 138 -26.45 -2.42 -17.60
CA LEU A 138 -26.06 -3.83 -17.63
C LEU A 138 -25.09 -4.14 -16.50
N TYR A 139 -24.13 -3.23 -16.26
CA TYR A 139 -23.25 -3.28 -15.10
C TYR A 139 -24.05 -3.35 -13.78
N ASP A 140 -25.00 -2.44 -13.56
CA ASP A 140 -25.81 -2.41 -12.35
C ASP A 140 -26.60 -3.71 -12.16
N THR A 141 -27.18 -4.23 -13.23
CA THR A 141 -27.97 -5.47 -13.20
C THR A 141 -27.08 -6.67 -12.81
N PHE A 142 -25.88 -6.76 -13.39
CA PHE A 142 -24.94 -7.85 -13.11
C PHE A 142 -24.39 -7.77 -11.68
N MET A 143 -23.96 -6.58 -11.26
CA MET A 143 -23.30 -6.36 -9.98
C MET A 143 -24.25 -6.34 -8.79
N THR A 144 -25.56 -6.26 -9.00
CA THR A 144 -26.56 -6.30 -7.91
C THR A 144 -26.40 -7.53 -7.00
N ARG A 145 -25.93 -8.66 -7.54
CA ARG A 145 -25.69 -9.88 -6.74
C ARG A 145 -24.46 -9.79 -5.84
N THR A 146 -23.42 -9.11 -6.30
CA THR A 146 -22.12 -9.03 -5.61
C THR A 146 -22.06 -7.82 -4.68
N ALA A 147 -22.58 -6.68 -5.13
CA ALA A 147 -22.63 -5.41 -4.42
C ALA A 147 -24.08 -4.89 -4.44
N ALA A 148 -24.85 -5.24 -3.40
CA ALA A 148 -26.27 -4.91 -3.33
C ALA A 148 -26.52 -3.40 -3.21
N ASP A 149 -25.65 -2.68 -2.50
CA ASP A 149 -25.77 -1.24 -2.33
C ASP A 149 -25.42 -0.50 -3.64
N PRO A 150 -26.35 0.31 -4.21
CA PRO A 150 -26.03 1.16 -5.36
C PRO A 150 -24.87 2.12 -5.12
N LYS A 151 -24.64 2.56 -3.88
CA LYS A 151 -23.52 3.45 -3.56
C LYS A 151 -22.18 2.74 -3.69
N GLU A 152 -22.12 1.47 -3.31
CA GLU A 152 -20.93 0.63 -3.45
C GLU A 152 -20.59 0.41 -4.93
N ARG A 153 -21.59 0.07 -5.75
CA ARG A 153 -21.41 -0.08 -7.20
C ARG A 153 -20.89 1.19 -7.86
N LYS A 154 -21.46 2.35 -7.49
CA LYS A 154 -20.96 3.63 -7.95
C LYS A 154 -19.52 3.88 -7.51
N ALA A 155 -19.19 3.61 -6.24
CA ALA A 155 -17.83 3.80 -5.73
C ALA A 155 -16.80 2.91 -6.46
N ILE A 156 -17.20 1.69 -6.86
CA ILE A 156 -16.36 0.80 -7.69
C ILE A 156 -16.06 1.46 -9.05
N LEU A 157 -17.09 1.96 -9.75
CA LEU A 157 -16.89 2.65 -11.03
C LEU A 157 -16.06 3.91 -10.89
N ASP A 158 -16.37 4.75 -9.90
CA ASP A 158 -15.66 6.00 -9.62
C ASP A 158 -14.17 5.72 -9.34
N ALA A 159 -13.86 4.64 -8.61
CA ALA A 159 -12.47 4.24 -8.35
C ALA A 159 -11.75 3.80 -9.63
N LEU A 160 -12.38 2.97 -10.45
CA LEU A 160 -11.80 2.50 -11.71
C LEU A 160 -11.58 3.65 -12.71
N GLU A 161 -12.53 4.58 -12.81
CA GLU A 161 -12.45 5.75 -13.68
C GLU A 161 -11.36 6.73 -13.20
N LYS A 162 -11.33 7.04 -11.90
CA LYS A 162 -10.34 7.96 -11.30
C LYS A 162 -8.89 7.51 -11.50
N HIS A 163 -8.66 6.20 -11.60
CA HIS A 163 -7.33 5.63 -11.86
C HIS A 163 -7.05 5.35 -13.34
N TYR A 164 -7.93 5.80 -14.24
CA TYR A 164 -7.84 5.64 -15.70
C TYR A 164 -7.80 4.17 -16.15
N LEU A 165 -8.45 3.26 -15.42
CA LEU A 165 -8.54 1.84 -15.77
C LEU A 165 -9.73 1.58 -16.70
N ILE A 166 -10.76 2.41 -16.61
CA ILE A 166 -11.91 2.43 -17.51
C ILE A 166 -12.17 3.87 -18.00
N SER A 167 -12.84 3.99 -19.15
CA SER A 167 -13.43 5.22 -19.65
C SER A 167 -14.95 5.03 -19.75
N ILE A 168 -15.72 6.03 -19.30
CA ILE A 168 -17.18 6.03 -19.39
C ILE A 168 -17.59 7.12 -20.38
N GLU A 169 -17.97 6.72 -21.59
CA GLU A 169 -18.35 7.63 -22.66
C GLU A 169 -19.76 7.28 -23.14
N ASN A 170 -20.67 8.27 -23.19
CA ASN A 170 -22.05 8.07 -23.65
C ASN A 170 -22.76 6.88 -22.95
N ASN A 171 -22.55 6.73 -21.64
CA ASN A 171 -23.11 5.63 -20.84
C ASN A 171 -22.56 4.24 -21.18
N LEU A 172 -21.46 4.17 -21.93
CA LEU A 172 -20.73 2.94 -22.27
C LEU A 172 -19.40 2.91 -21.53
N ILE A 173 -19.15 1.80 -20.85
CA ILE A 173 -17.92 1.48 -20.15
C ILE A 173 -16.99 0.78 -21.14
N THR A 174 -15.79 1.32 -21.30
CA THR A 174 -14.71 0.72 -22.10
C THR A 174 -13.46 0.60 -21.22
N VAL A 175 -12.79 -0.55 -21.28
CA VAL A 175 -11.52 -0.75 -20.56
C VAL A 175 -10.41 -0.04 -21.31
N THR A 176 -9.58 0.73 -20.60
CA THR A 176 -8.44 1.43 -21.21
C THR A 176 -7.27 0.48 -21.45
N PRO A 177 -6.27 0.85 -22.28
CA PRO A 177 -5.04 0.06 -22.42
C PRO A 177 -4.36 -0.21 -21.07
N LYS A 178 -4.34 0.79 -20.18
CA LYS A 178 -3.81 0.67 -18.82
C LYS A 178 -4.58 -0.35 -17.98
N GLY A 179 -5.92 -0.38 -18.10
CA GLY A 179 -6.75 -1.39 -17.45
C GLY A 179 -6.36 -2.81 -17.86
N HIS A 180 -6.16 -3.05 -19.17
CA HIS A 180 -5.71 -4.34 -19.67
C HIS A 180 -4.30 -4.72 -19.22
N GLU A 181 -3.36 -3.77 -19.21
CA GLU A 181 -2.00 -3.99 -18.70
C GLU A 181 -2.01 -4.37 -17.21
N TYR A 182 -2.80 -3.67 -16.39
CA TYR A 182 -2.94 -3.96 -14.96
C TYR A 182 -3.49 -5.38 -14.71
N ILE A 183 -4.50 -5.81 -15.46
CA ILE A 183 -5.06 -7.17 -15.32
C ILE A 183 -3.98 -8.21 -15.68
N THR A 184 -3.26 -7.96 -16.78
CA THR A 184 -2.17 -8.85 -17.23
C THR A 184 -1.06 -8.94 -16.19
N TRP A 185 -0.68 -7.81 -15.57
CA TRP A 185 0.34 -7.75 -14.53
C TRP A 185 -0.09 -8.39 -13.21
N SER A 186 -1.33 -8.15 -12.80
CA SER A 186 -1.85 -8.67 -11.52
C SER A 186 -2.11 -10.18 -11.55
N GLY A 187 -2.26 -10.75 -12.76
CA GLY A 187 -2.56 -12.18 -12.93
C GLY A 187 -3.96 -12.57 -12.49
N ILE A 188 -4.84 -11.58 -12.29
CA ILE A 188 -6.23 -11.79 -11.91
C ILE A 188 -6.99 -12.24 -13.15
N SER A 189 -7.30 -13.53 -13.23
CA SER A 189 -8.33 -14.00 -14.13
C SER A 189 -9.70 -13.69 -13.53
N SER A 190 -10.72 -13.49 -14.36
CA SER A 190 -12.10 -13.58 -13.87
C SER A 190 -12.36 -15.06 -13.56
N THR A 191 -11.91 -15.47 -12.38
CA THR A 191 -12.44 -16.70 -11.79
C THR A 191 -13.89 -16.38 -11.49
N PRO A 192 -14.86 -17.19 -11.97
CA PRO A 192 -16.25 -16.84 -11.84
C PRO A 192 -16.59 -16.62 -10.37
N LEU A 193 -17.11 -15.43 -10.08
CA LEU A 193 -17.69 -15.05 -8.79
C LEU A 193 -18.82 -15.99 -8.32
N PHE A 194 -19.15 -17.00 -9.12
CA PHE A 194 -20.26 -17.93 -8.96
C PHE A 194 -19.82 -19.40 -9.00
N SER A 195 -18.68 -19.76 -8.39
CA SER A 195 -18.32 -21.18 -8.18
C SER A 195 -19.14 -21.89 -7.09
N ASN A 196 -20.06 -21.21 -6.40
CA ASN A 196 -20.92 -21.83 -5.39
C ASN A 196 -22.40 -21.57 -5.72
N ALA A 197 -22.97 -22.48 -6.52
CA ALA A 197 -24.38 -22.84 -6.49
C ALA A 197 -24.48 -24.34 -6.83
#